data_AF-A0A897N3K0-F1
#
_entry.id   AF-A0A897N3K0-F1
#
_cell.length_a   1.000
_cell.length_b   1.000
_cell.length_c   1.000
_cell.angle_alpha   90.00
_cell.angle_beta   90.00
_cell.angle_gamma   90.00
#
_symmetry.space_group_name_H-M   'P 1'
#
loop_
_entity.id
_entity.type
_entity.pdbx_description
1 polymer ?
#
loop_
_entity_poly.entity_id
_entity_poly.type
_entity_poly.pdbx_seq_one_letter_code
_entity_poly.pdbx_strand_id
1 'polypeptide(L)'
;MALSLPADGRDLVLGTGAGVVGFLFGLALLVVGAAGRIDLLDQLLAVVVLAVVAFAFGVAGLYDNVALGVPRRGAAHLVSGSAIVLALLAPYGESGRLFAATAGLFLLAAGIYQLAIAVGVLESDQQPADELET
;
A
#
# COMPACT_ATOMS: atom_id res chain seq x y z
N MET A 1 23.25 -4.69 -18.27
CA MET A 1 23.75 -3.96 -17.09
C MET A 1 22.56 -3.64 -16.22
N ALA A 2 22.40 -4.32 -15.09
CA ALA A 2 21.38 -3.94 -14.11
C ALA A 2 21.87 -2.66 -13.44
N LEU A 3 21.13 -1.56 -13.61
CA LEU A 3 21.33 -0.36 -12.80
C LEU A 3 20.99 -0.72 -11.35
N SER A 4 22.00 -1.05 -10.56
CA SER A 4 21.88 -1.19 -9.12
C SER A 4 21.64 0.21 -8.54
N LEU A 5 20.38 0.57 -8.30
CA LEU A 5 20.09 1.74 -7.48
C LEU A 5 20.76 1.56 -6.10
N PRO A 6 21.31 2.64 -5.51
CA PRO A 6 21.69 2.65 -4.11
C PRO A 6 20.53 2.12 -3.25
N ALA A 7 20.85 1.46 -2.12
CA ALA A 7 19.84 0.86 -1.25
C ALA A 7 18.70 1.85 -0.90
N ASP A 8 19.05 3.12 -0.72
CA ASP A 8 18.13 4.21 -0.42
C ASP A 8 17.20 4.54 -1.61
N GLY A 9 17.74 4.56 -2.83
CA GLY A 9 16.95 4.77 -4.05
C GLY A 9 15.98 3.62 -4.36
N ARG A 10 16.36 2.37 -4.06
CA ARG A 10 15.46 1.22 -4.21
C ARG A 10 14.30 1.28 -3.21
N ASP A 11 14.59 1.59 -1.97
CA ASP A 11 13.60 1.67 -0.90
C ASP A 11 12.64 2.85 -1.12
N LEU A 12 13.12 3.95 -1.70
CA LEU A 12 12.28 5.08 -2.13
C LEU A 12 11.29 4.68 -3.23
N VAL A 13 11.75 4.00 -4.28
CA VAL A 13 10.90 3.56 -5.40
C VAL A 13 9.87 2.53 -4.93
N LEU A 14 10.28 1.58 -4.08
CA LEU A 14 9.38 0.58 -3.53
C LEU A 14 8.33 1.20 -2.59
N GLY A 15 8.74 2.14 -1.72
CA GLY A 15 7.83 2.85 -0.82
C GLY A 15 6.85 3.75 -1.57
N THR A 16 7.33 4.52 -2.55
CA THR A 16 6.50 5.39 -3.39
C THR A 16 5.54 4.57 -4.25
N GLY A 17 6.03 3.50 -4.88
CA GLY A 17 5.22 2.60 -5.69
C GLY A 17 4.10 1.94 -4.88
N ALA A 18 4.43 1.41 -3.70
CA ALA A 18 3.44 0.85 -2.78
C ALA A 18 2.40 1.90 -2.35
N GLY A 19 2.86 3.12 -2.04
CA GLY A 19 1.99 4.22 -1.65
C GLY A 19 1.02 4.65 -2.75
N VAL A 20 1.50 4.83 -3.98
CA VAL A 20 0.67 5.17 -5.15
C VAL A 20 -0.33 4.05 -5.46
N VAL A 21 0.12 2.80 -5.48
CA VAL A 21 -0.76 1.66 -5.74
C VAL A 21 -1.83 1.56 -4.65
N GLY A 22 -1.46 1.66 -3.37
CA GLY A 22 -2.40 1.67 -2.25
C GLY A 22 -3.43 2.78 -2.36
N PHE A 23 -2.99 4.00 -2.70
CA PHE A 23 -3.88 5.16 -2.88
C PHE A 23 -4.88 4.96 -4.02
N LEU A 24 -4.39 4.64 -5.22
CA LEU A 24 -5.25 4.44 -6.40
C LEU A 24 -6.24 3.29 -6.17
N PHE A 25 -5.77 2.22 -5.53
CA PHE A 25 -6.59 1.07 -5.25
C PHE A 25 -7.66 1.37 -4.19
N GLY A 26 -7.31 2.13 -3.16
CA GLY A 26 -8.26 2.63 -2.17
C GLY A 26 -9.35 3.51 -2.80
N LEU A 27 -8.97 4.42 -3.70
CA LEU A 27 -9.93 5.24 -4.44
C LEU A 27 -10.86 4.39 -5.32
N ALA A 28 -10.32 3.41 -6.03
CA ALA A 28 -11.10 2.49 -6.86
C ALA A 28 -12.15 1.74 -6.03
N LEU A 29 -11.79 1.25 -4.84
CA LEU A 29 -12.74 0.57 -3.94
C LEU A 29 -13.84 1.50 -3.44
N LEU A 30 -13.53 2.76 -3.13
CA LEU A 30 -14.56 3.74 -2.77
C LEU A 30 -15.53 3.98 -3.93
N VAL A 31 -15.03 4.10 -5.16
CA VAL A 31 -15.86 4.27 -6.37
C VAL A 31 -16.73 3.03 -6.60
N VAL A 32 -16.17 1.82 -6.48
CA VAL A 32 -16.91 0.56 -6.62
C VAL A 32 -18.02 0.45 -5.57
N GLY A 33 -17.72 0.78 -4.32
CA GLY A 33 -18.69 0.82 -3.22
C GLY A 33 -19.79 1.84 -3.44
N ALA A 34 -19.45 3.07 -3.85
CA ALA A 34 -20.39 4.14 -4.12
C ALA A 34 -21.29 3.85 -5.34
N ALA A 35 -20.74 3.21 -6.38
CA ALA A 35 -21.50 2.77 -7.54
C ALA A 35 -22.35 1.51 -7.28
N GLY A 36 -22.20 0.88 -6.11
CA GLY A 36 -22.90 -0.37 -5.76
C GLY A 36 -22.46 -1.57 -6.58
N ARG A 37 -21.28 -1.53 -7.20
CA ARG A 37 -20.76 -2.55 -8.13
C ARG A 37 -19.86 -3.57 -7.43
N ILE A 38 -20.26 -4.00 -6.23
CA ILE A 38 -19.49 -4.96 -5.41
C ILE A 38 -19.30 -6.31 -6.12
N ASP A 39 -20.21 -6.65 -7.04
CA ASP A 39 -20.13 -7.81 -7.93
C ASP A 39 -18.81 -7.90 -8.72
N LEU A 40 -18.18 -6.76 -9.02
CA LEU A 40 -16.89 -6.72 -9.71
C LEU A 40 -15.75 -7.36 -8.89
N LEU A 41 -15.88 -7.38 -7.55
CA LEU A 41 -14.88 -7.94 -6.65
C LEU A 41 -14.98 -9.48 -6.53
N ASP A 42 -16.09 -10.08 -6.96
CA ASP A 42 -16.29 -11.54 -6.99
C ASP A 42 -15.82 -12.18 -8.31
N GLN A 43 -15.40 -11.36 -9.28
CA GLN A 43 -14.83 -11.88 -10.52
C GLN A 43 -13.53 -12.63 -10.23
N LEU A 44 -13.37 -13.85 -10.76
CA LEU A 44 -12.21 -14.70 -10.52
C LEU A 44 -10.87 -13.95 -10.72
N LEU A 45 -10.78 -13.13 -11.77
CA LEU A 45 -9.58 -12.33 -12.01
C LEU A 45 -9.33 -11.30 -10.90
N ALA A 46 -10.38 -10.58 -10.46
CA ALA A 46 -10.27 -9.63 -9.36
C ALA A 46 -9.86 -10.34 -8.08
N VAL A 47 -10.48 -11.47 -7.75
CA VAL A 47 -10.14 -12.27 -6.57
C VAL A 47 -8.68 -12.70 -6.59
N VAL A 48 -8.19 -13.26 -7.70
CA VAL A 48 -6.81 -13.72 -7.83
C VAL A 48 -5.83 -12.55 -7.70
N VAL A 49 -6.07 -11.45 -8.41
CA VAL A 49 -5.21 -10.26 -8.35
C VAL A 49 -5.17 -9.72 -6.92
N LEU A 50 -6.32 -9.58 -6.27
CA LEU A 50 -6.41 -9.06 -4.91
C LEU A 50 -5.72 -9.98 -3.90
N ALA A 51 -5.90 -11.29 -4.02
CA ALA A 51 -5.26 -12.25 -3.13
C ALA A 51 -3.73 -12.19 -3.26
N VAL A 52 -3.21 -12.10 -4.48
CA VAL A 52 -1.76 -11.96 -4.73
C VAL A 52 -1.23 -10.66 -4.16
N VAL A 53 -1.93 -9.55 -4.37
CA VAL A 53 -1.51 -8.24 -3.85
C VAL A 53 -1.56 -8.20 -2.32
N ALA A 54 -2.62 -8.74 -1.70
CA ALA A 54 -2.72 -8.87 -0.25
C ALA A 54 -1.57 -9.71 0.33
N PHE A 55 -1.25 -10.84 -0.32
CA PHE A 55 -0.12 -11.68 0.08
C PHE A 55 1.20 -10.93 -0.02
N ALA A 56 1.45 -10.22 -1.12
CA ALA A 56 2.67 -9.43 -1.32
C ALA A 56 2.83 -8.37 -0.23
N PHE A 57 1.76 -7.65 0.11
CA PHE A 57 1.76 -6.68 1.22
C PHE A 57 1.99 -7.36 2.58
N GLY A 58 1.42 -8.53 2.81
CA GLY A 58 1.66 -9.32 4.03
C GLY A 58 3.14 -9.71 4.17
N VAL A 59 3.74 -10.23 3.10
CA VAL A 59 5.17 -10.60 3.07
C VAL A 59 6.06 -9.38 3.24
N ALA A 60 5.80 -8.29 2.51
CA ALA A 60 6.56 -7.05 2.64
C ALA A 60 6.48 -6.48 4.06
N GLY A 61 5.28 -6.46 4.65
CA GLY A 61 5.07 -5.98 6.01
C GLY A 61 5.81 -6.80 7.06
N LEU A 62 5.81 -8.13 6.92
CA LEU A 62 6.56 -9.01 7.81
C LEU A 62 8.07 -8.84 7.63
N TYR A 63 8.54 -8.75 6.38
CA TYR A 63 9.95 -8.53 6.07
C TYR A 63 10.46 -7.22 6.64
N ASP A 64 9.72 -6.12 6.49
CA ASP A 64 10.09 -4.82 7.02
C ASP A 64 10.13 -4.80 8.55
N ASN A 65 9.18 -5.45 9.21
CA ASN A 65 9.13 -5.53 10.67
C ASN A 65 10.26 -6.42 11.23
N VAL A 66 10.48 -7.60 10.64
CA VAL A 66 11.32 -8.65 11.23
C VAL A 66 12.74 -8.62 10.69
N ALA A 67 12.92 -8.46 9.38
CA ALA A 67 14.23 -8.55 8.74
C ALA A 67 14.95 -7.20 8.68
N LEU A 68 14.23 -6.12 8.39
CA LEU A 68 14.83 -4.79 8.24
C LEU A 68 14.71 -3.91 9.49
N GLY A 69 13.83 -4.26 10.45
CA GLY A 69 13.63 -3.48 11.66
C GLY A 69 13.05 -2.09 11.40
N VAL A 70 12.23 -1.94 10.35
CA VAL A 70 11.57 -0.68 9.97
C VAL A 70 10.05 -0.78 10.26
N PRO A 71 9.64 -0.70 11.55
CA PRO A 71 8.30 -1.08 11.96
C PRO A 71 7.19 -0.18 11.40
N ARG A 72 7.52 1.09 11.11
CA ARG A 72 6.57 2.05 10.52
C ARG A 72 6.18 1.66 9.10
N ARG A 73 7.15 1.27 8.27
CA ARG A 73 6.91 0.81 6.89
C ARG A 73 6.19 -0.54 6.91
N GLY A 74 6.64 -1.45 7.77
CA GLY A 74 6.03 -2.77 7.92
C GLY A 74 4.56 -2.72 8.33
N ALA A 75 4.21 -1.89 9.32
CA ALA A 75 2.82 -1.69 9.74
C ALA A 75 1.94 -1.18 8.57
N ALA A 76 2.43 -0.24 7.77
CA ALA A 76 1.68 0.31 6.64
C ALA A 76 1.38 -0.76 5.56
N HIS A 77 2.35 -1.63 5.27
CA HIS A 77 2.14 -2.76 4.36
C HIS A 77 1.13 -3.77 4.93
N LEU A 78 1.21 -4.12 6.22
CA LEU A 78 0.24 -5.02 6.85
C LEU A 78 -1.19 -4.46 6.84
N VAL A 79 -1.35 -3.15 7.10
CA VAL A 79 -2.65 -2.47 7.01
C VAL A 79 -3.18 -2.53 5.57
N SER A 80 -2.34 -2.26 4.58
CA SER A 80 -2.72 -2.35 3.16
C SER A 80 -3.17 -3.75 2.78
N GLY A 81 -2.43 -4.79 3.19
CA GLY A 81 -2.80 -6.18 2.94
C GLY A 81 -4.12 -6.56 3.60
N SER A 82 -4.32 -6.17 4.86
CA SER A 82 -5.55 -6.44 5.61
C SER A 82 -6.77 -5.74 5.00
N ALA A 83 -6.59 -4.51 4.53
CA ALA A 83 -7.62 -3.76 3.84
C ALA A 83 -8.04 -4.44 2.52
N ILE A 84 -7.09 -5.02 1.77
CA ILE A 84 -7.42 -5.80 0.57
C ILE A 84 -8.19 -7.07 0.92
N VAL A 85 -7.86 -7.74 2.03
CA VAL A 85 -8.65 -8.89 2.51
C VAL A 85 -10.08 -8.46 2.85
N LEU A 86 -10.27 -7.29 3.48
CA LEU A 86 -11.62 -6.75 3.70
C LEU A 86 -12.36 -6.51 2.37
N ALA A 87 -11.68 -6.02 1.34
CA ALA A 87 -12.28 -5.86 0.01
C ALA A 87 -12.70 -7.21 -0.60
N LEU A 88 -11.89 -8.26 -0.44
CA LEU A 88 -12.22 -9.62 -0.89
C LEU A 88 -13.44 -10.21 -0.17
N LEU A 89 -13.70 -9.81 1.07
CA LEU A 89 -14.87 -10.25 1.83
C LEU A 89 -16.14 -9.47 1.46
N ALA A 90 -16.03 -8.34 0.75
CA ALA A 90 -17.15 -7.47 0.45
C ALA A 90 -18.31 -8.16 -0.30
N PRO A 91 -18.08 -9.05 -1.29
CA PRO A 91 -19.19 -9.74 -1.97
C PRO A 91 -20.00 -10.70 -1.09
N TYR A 92 -19.43 -11.18 0.01
CA TYR A 92 -20.01 -12.27 0.82
C TYR A 92 -20.72 -11.80 2.09
N GLY A 93 -20.58 -10.52 2.47
CA GLY A 93 -21.20 -9.96 3.67
C GLY A 93 -22.54 -9.27 3.39
N GLU A 94 -23.49 -9.35 4.34
CA GLU A 94 -24.75 -8.59 4.29
C GLU A 94 -24.53 -7.08 4.13
N SER A 95 -23.36 -6.58 4.53
CA SER A 95 -22.94 -5.18 4.44
C SER A 95 -21.76 -4.96 3.50
N GLY A 96 -21.74 -5.60 2.32
CA GLY A 96 -20.61 -5.53 1.38
C GLY A 96 -20.09 -4.12 1.04
N ARG A 97 -20.98 -3.12 1.00
CA ARG A 97 -20.58 -1.72 0.81
C ARG A 97 -19.71 -1.17 1.95
N LEU A 98 -19.99 -1.57 3.19
CA LEU A 98 -19.16 -1.17 4.34
C LEU A 98 -17.79 -1.83 4.26
N PHE A 99 -17.71 -3.11 3.90
CA PHE A 99 -16.43 -3.80 3.70
C PHE A 99 -15.57 -3.11 2.62
N ALA A 100 -16.15 -2.80 1.46
CA ALA A 100 -15.44 -2.08 0.40
C ALA A 100 -15.05 -0.64 0.80
N ALA A 101 -15.93 0.08 1.49
CA ALA A 101 -15.66 1.44 1.95
C ALA A 101 -14.55 1.46 3.01
N THR A 102 -14.62 0.57 4.01
CA THR A 102 -13.59 0.43 5.04
C THR A 102 -12.25 0.04 4.41
N ALA A 103 -12.23 -0.97 3.53
CA ALA A 103 -11.05 -1.34 2.77
C ALA A 103 -10.45 -0.15 2.02
N GLY A 104 -11.27 0.61 1.30
CA GLY A 104 -10.85 1.79 0.57
C GLY A 104 -10.22 2.87 1.46
N LEU A 105 -10.85 3.18 2.59
CA LEU A 105 -10.34 4.18 3.55
C LEU A 105 -9.00 3.76 4.16
N PHE A 106 -8.85 2.49 4.55
CA PHE A 106 -7.59 2.00 5.10
C PHE A 106 -6.47 1.99 4.06
N LEU A 107 -6.76 1.63 2.80
CA LEU A 107 -5.79 1.70 1.70
C LEU A 107 -5.36 3.12 1.38
N LEU A 108 -6.29 4.08 1.39
CA LEU A 108 -5.97 5.50 1.21
C LEU A 108 -5.06 5.99 2.34
N ALA A 109 -5.43 5.72 3.60
CA ALA A 109 -4.65 6.14 4.75
C ALA A 109 -3.23 5.53 4.73
N ALA A 110 -3.13 4.22 4.47
CA ALA A 110 -1.84 3.53 4.38
C ALA A 110 -1.01 4.02 3.18
N GLY A 111 -1.63 4.25 2.02
CA GLY A 111 -0.97 4.76 0.83
C GLY A 111 -0.41 6.17 1.02
N ILE A 112 -1.21 7.08 1.59
CA ILE A 112 -0.77 8.44 1.96
C ILE A 112 0.38 8.37 2.96
N TYR A 113 0.28 7.48 3.95
CA TYR A 113 1.34 7.32 4.95
C TYR A 113 2.65 6.79 4.34
N GLN A 114 2.58 5.83 3.42
CA GLN A 114 3.76 5.33 2.69
C GLN A 114 4.39 6.41 1.81
N LEU A 115 3.58 7.24 1.14
CA LEU A 115 4.06 8.40 0.40
C LEU A 115 4.75 9.41 1.32
N ALA A 116 4.15 9.71 2.48
CA ALA A 116 4.74 10.63 3.45
C ALA A 116 6.11 10.13 3.98
N ILE A 117 6.24 8.82 4.23
CA ILE A 117 7.53 8.21 4.59
C ILE A 117 8.54 8.39 3.46
N ALA A 118 8.15 8.13 2.21
CA ALA A 118 9.04 8.26 1.07
C ALA A 118 9.51 9.71 0.87
N VAL A 119 8.62 10.69 1.02
CA VAL A 119 8.99 12.12 0.96
C VAL A 119 9.97 12.48 2.08
N GLY A 120 9.75 11.99 3.30
CA GLY A 120 10.68 12.25 4.42
C GLY A 120 12.09 11.70 4.18
N VAL A 121 12.24 10.62 3.40
CA VAL A 121 13.56 10.11 2.99
C VAL A 121 14.24 11.05 2.00
N LEU A 122 13.51 11.59 1.02
CA LEU A 122 14.06 12.55 0.04
C LEU A 122 14.56 13.83 0.72
N GLU A 123 13.81 14.36 1.68
CA GLU A 123 14.20 15.56 2.42
C GLU A 123 15.46 15.32 3.27
N SER A 124 15.56 14.15 3.90
CA SER A 124 16.73 13.79 4.72
C SER A 124 18.01 13.57 3.92
N ASP A 125 17.92 13.23 2.64
CA ASP A 125 19.07 13.03 1.75
C ASP A 125 19.61 14.35 1.18
N GLN A 126 18.77 15.40 1.11
CA GLN A 126 19.17 16.74 0.67
C GLN A 126 19.88 17.53 1.78
N GLN A 127 19.43 17.38 3.02
CA GLN A 127 19.97 18.13 4.17
C GLN A 127 21.49 17.94 4.45
N PRO A 128 22.10 16.73 4.32
CA PRO A 128 23.55 16.58 4.51
C PRO A 128 24.39 17.18 3.37
N ALA A 129 23.82 17.39 2.18
CA ALA A 129 24.52 18.03 1.07
C ALA A 129 24.64 19.55 1.29
N ASP A 130 23.59 20.18 1.82
CA ASP A 130 23.57 21.62 2.09
C ASP A 130 24.50 22.03 3.25
N GLU A 131 24.72 21.16 4.24
CA GLU A 131 25.63 21.42 5.37
C GLU A 131 27.13 21.27 5.02
N LEU A 132 27.46 20.63 3.89
CA LEU A 132 28.84 20.45 3.43
C LEU A 132 29.33 21.54 2.46
N GLU A 133 28.43 22.39 1.97
CA GLU A 133 28.74 23.52 1.08
C GLU A 133 28.87 24.87 1.80
N THR A 134 28.73 24.90 3.14
CA THR A 134 28.95 26.07 4.01
C THR A 134 30.18 25.92 4.91
#